data_AF-W2KGN8-F1
#
_entry.id   AF-W2KGN8-F1
#
_cell.length_a   1.000
_cell.length_b   1.000
_cell.length_c   1.000
_cell.angle_alpha   90.00
_cell.angle_beta   90.00
_cell.angle_gamma   90.00
#
_symmetry.space_group_name_H-M   'P 1'
#
loop_
_entity.id
_entity.type
_entity.pdbx_description
1 polymer ?
#
loop_
_entity_poly.entity_id
_entity_poly.type
_entity_poly.pdbx_seq_one_letter_code
_entity_poly.pdbx_strand_id
1 'polypeptide(L)'
;MSRSQATDEERQAVWEMLLLHSNGGVLRHGDIGRTAPYFDLNRCAVSRIWEQGIKSMGERVAAVVKSRKHARGRKKKDRGELCKRLAEVAVNDRENQRAVQEGSGVSSYLVQQLIKEGFLRRALRQTRPLLTPSHRLRRLRFCMDH
;
A
#
# COMPACT_ATOMS: atom_id res chain seq x y z
N MET A 1 17.46 -21.10 -21.06
CA MET A 1 16.00 -21.05 -20.78
C MET A 1 15.58 -19.59 -20.71
N SER A 2 14.60 -19.16 -21.48
CA SER A 2 14.15 -17.75 -21.47
C SER A 2 13.21 -17.46 -20.30
N ARG A 3 13.30 -16.23 -19.77
CA ARG A 3 12.55 -15.81 -18.58
C ARG A 3 11.12 -15.40 -18.92
N SER A 4 10.20 -15.60 -17.97
CA SER A 4 8.78 -15.25 -18.13
C SER A 4 8.37 -13.92 -17.49
N GLN A 5 9.24 -13.37 -16.64
CA GLN A 5 9.00 -12.14 -15.88
C GLN A 5 9.93 -11.03 -16.34
N ALA A 6 9.37 -9.84 -16.49
CA ALA A 6 10.07 -8.61 -16.84
C ALA A 6 9.87 -7.54 -15.78
N THR A 7 10.88 -6.69 -15.56
CA THR A 7 10.77 -5.47 -14.76
C THR A 7 9.87 -4.46 -15.47
N ASP A 8 9.38 -3.44 -14.76
CA ASP A 8 8.48 -2.46 -15.38
C ASP A 8 9.17 -1.65 -16.49
N GLU A 9 10.48 -1.39 -16.34
CA GLU A 9 11.32 -0.72 -17.34
C GLU A 9 11.49 -1.57 -18.60
N GLU A 10 11.81 -2.85 -18.45
CA GLU A 10 11.92 -3.78 -19.59
C GLU A 10 10.59 -3.94 -20.33
N ARG A 11 9.48 -3.96 -19.60
CA ARG A 11 8.14 -4.04 -20.20
C ARG A 11 7.84 -2.81 -21.06
N GLN A 12 8.28 -1.64 -20.62
CA GLN A 12 8.16 -0.40 -21.37
C GLN A 12 9.06 -0.42 -22.63
N ALA A 13 10.32 -0.83 -22.49
CA ALA A 13 11.25 -0.94 -23.62
C ALA A 13 10.78 -1.96 -24.68
N VAL A 14 10.24 -3.11 -24.25
CA VAL A 14 9.63 -4.11 -25.16
C VAL A 14 8.44 -3.50 -25.92
N TRP A 15 7.60 -2.74 -25.22
CA TRP A 15 6.45 -2.07 -25.85
C TRP A 15 6.90 -1.05 -26.90
N GLU A 16 7.87 -0.20 -26.58
CA GLU A 16 8.38 0.84 -27.49
C GLU A 16 9.05 0.23 -28.72
N MET A 17 9.85 -0.84 -28.56
CA MET A 17 10.45 -1.55 -29.69
C MET A 17 9.39 -2.16 -30.61
N LEU A 18 8.37 -2.81 -30.05
CA LEU A 18 7.28 -3.37 -30.84
C LEU A 18 6.43 -2.27 -31.50
N LEU A 19 6.23 -1.15 -30.82
CA LEU A 19 5.49 -0.02 -31.36
C LEU A 19 6.18 0.56 -32.61
N LEU A 20 7.51 0.65 -32.61
CA LEU A 20 8.30 1.08 -33.76
C LEU A 20 8.13 0.15 -34.98
N HIS A 21 7.95 -1.15 -34.74
CA HIS A 21 7.74 -2.15 -35.80
C HIS A 21 6.27 -2.32 -36.19
N SER A 22 5.34 -1.79 -35.39
CA SER A 22 3.91 -1.89 -35.63
C SER A 22 3.43 -0.89 -36.68
N ASN A 23 2.42 -1.27 -37.46
CA ASN A 23 1.72 -0.35 -38.33
C ASN A 23 0.24 -0.31 -37.91
N GLY A 24 -0.24 0.85 -37.46
CA GLY A 24 -1.62 1.02 -36.99
C GLY A 24 -2.01 0.10 -35.82
N GLY A 25 -1.07 -0.25 -34.94
CA GLY A 25 -1.32 -1.17 -33.83
C GLY A 25 -1.32 -2.66 -34.21
N VAL A 26 -0.91 -3.01 -35.43
CA VAL A 26 -0.75 -4.39 -35.88
C VAL A 26 0.75 -4.71 -36.05
N LEU A 27 1.18 -5.84 -35.46
CA LEU A 27 2.54 -6.38 -35.63
C LEU A 27 2.59 -7.31 -36.83
N ARG A 28 3.73 -7.35 -37.51
CA ARG A 28 3.97 -8.33 -38.57
C ARG A 28 4.25 -9.69 -37.97
N HIS A 29 4.04 -10.73 -38.78
CA HIS A 29 4.35 -12.09 -38.35
C HIS A 29 5.83 -12.20 -37.98
N GLY A 30 6.11 -12.73 -36.79
CA GLY A 30 7.46 -12.96 -36.29
C GLY A 30 8.05 -11.82 -35.45
N ASP A 31 7.47 -10.61 -35.41
CA ASP A 31 8.05 -9.48 -34.65
C ASP A 31 8.18 -9.77 -33.16
N ILE A 32 7.18 -10.43 -32.57
CA ILE A 32 7.22 -10.90 -31.17
C ILE A 32 8.37 -11.90 -30.98
N GLY A 33 8.56 -12.80 -31.94
CA GLY A 33 9.62 -13.82 -31.89
C GLY A 33 11.02 -13.23 -32.06
N ARG A 34 11.15 -12.16 -32.85
CA ARG A 34 12.42 -11.41 -33.03
C ARG A 34 12.74 -10.54 -31.82
N THR A 35 11.72 -9.94 -31.20
CA THR A 35 11.88 -9.07 -30.02
C THR A 35 12.28 -9.87 -28.78
N ALA A 36 11.76 -11.09 -28.63
CA ALA A 36 11.95 -11.91 -27.45
C ALA A 36 13.43 -12.20 -27.08
N PRO A 37 14.32 -12.59 -28.03
CA PRO A 37 15.75 -12.76 -27.78
C PRO A 37 16.47 -11.50 -27.29
N TYR A 38 16.12 -10.30 -27.76
CA TYR A 38 16.80 -9.07 -27.35
C TYR A 38 16.67 -8.76 -25.86
N PHE A 39 15.60 -9.26 -25.22
CA PHE A 39 15.33 -9.05 -23.81
C PHE A 39 15.44 -10.35 -22.99
N ASP A 40 15.93 -11.45 -23.57
CA ASP A 40 15.93 -12.80 -22.96
C ASP A 40 14.56 -13.28 -22.48
N LEU A 41 13.47 -12.73 -23.02
CA LEU A 41 12.10 -13.05 -22.62
C LEU A 41 11.54 -14.20 -23.43
N ASN A 42 10.58 -14.93 -22.85
CA ASN A 42 9.78 -15.88 -23.60
C ASN A 42 8.79 -15.12 -24.51
N ARG A 43 8.55 -15.63 -25.72
CA ARG A 43 7.57 -15.12 -26.70
C ARG A 43 6.21 -14.82 -26.07
N CYS A 44 5.73 -15.68 -25.17
CA CYS A 44 4.45 -15.49 -24.47
C CYS A 44 4.45 -14.25 -23.56
N ALA A 45 5.59 -13.91 -22.93
CA ALA A 45 5.70 -12.71 -22.09
C ALA A 45 5.64 -11.44 -22.96
N VAL A 46 6.35 -11.45 -24.09
CA VAL A 46 6.34 -10.35 -25.08
C VAL A 46 4.94 -10.15 -25.69
N SER A 47 4.24 -11.24 -26.05
CA SER A 47 2.85 -11.16 -26.54
C SER A 47 1.92 -10.51 -25.52
N ARG A 48 1.99 -10.94 -24.25
CA ARG A 48 1.17 -10.36 -23.17
C ARG A 48 1.47 -8.88 -22.94
N ILE A 49 2.74 -8.49 -23.06
CA ILE A 49 3.18 -7.09 -22.96
C ILE A 49 2.52 -6.26 -24.07
N TRP A 50 2.57 -6.73 -25.31
CA TRP A 50 1.94 -6.08 -26.46
C TRP A 50 0.42 -5.95 -26.29
N GLU A 51 -0.26 -7.05 -25.98
CA GLU A 51 -1.71 -7.06 -25.75
C GLU A 51 -2.13 -6.13 -24.61
N GLN A 52 -1.33 -6.05 -23.55
CA GLN A 52 -1.58 -5.13 -22.44
C GLN A 52 -1.42 -3.68 -22.88
N GLY A 53 -0.39 -3.37 -23.67
CA GLY A 53 -0.15 -2.04 -24.20
C GLY A 53 -1.30 -1.58 -25.10
N ILE A 54 -1.72 -2.41 -26.06
CA ILE A 54 -2.88 -2.14 -26.93
C ILE A 54 -4.15 -1.89 -26.12
N LYS A 55 -4.46 -2.76 -25.16
CA LYS A 55 -5.62 -2.59 -24.26
C LYS A 55 -5.55 -1.31 -23.43
N SER A 56 -4.36 -0.83 -23.12
CA SER A 56 -4.16 0.38 -22.32
C SER A 56 -4.15 1.67 -23.15
N MET A 57 -3.81 1.59 -24.44
CA MET A 57 -3.68 2.76 -25.31
C MET A 57 -5.00 3.50 -25.49
N GLY A 58 -6.16 2.80 -25.57
CA GLY A 58 -7.51 3.40 -25.53
C GLY A 58 -7.61 4.86 -26.00
N GLU A 59 -8.04 5.76 -25.11
CA GLU A 59 -8.00 7.22 -25.29
C GLU A 59 -6.72 7.87 -24.68
N ARG A 60 -5.77 7.07 -24.22
CA ARG A 60 -4.58 7.54 -23.51
C ARG A 60 -3.49 7.96 -24.48
N VAL A 61 -2.74 9.00 -24.09
CA VAL A 61 -1.54 9.44 -24.82
C VAL A 61 -0.39 8.43 -24.71
N ALA A 62 -0.34 7.64 -23.64
CA ALA A 62 0.71 6.66 -23.39
C ALA A 62 0.16 5.33 -22.83
N ALA A 63 0.73 4.22 -23.31
CA ALA A 63 0.40 2.88 -22.86
C ALA A 63 0.85 2.62 -21.42
N VAL A 64 0.04 1.88 -20.65
CA VAL A 64 0.37 1.43 -19.29
C VAL A 64 0.68 -0.05 -19.29
N VAL A 65 1.97 -0.35 -19.41
CA VAL A 65 2.48 -1.71 -19.60
C VAL A 65 3.01 -2.34 -18.29
N LYS A 66 3.02 -1.59 -17.19
CA LYS A 66 3.50 -2.04 -15.86
C LYS A 66 2.92 -3.38 -15.43
N SER A 67 3.69 -4.15 -14.68
CA SER A 67 3.30 -5.46 -14.20
C SER A 67 2.11 -5.37 -13.25
N ARG A 68 1.05 -6.12 -13.54
CA ARG A 68 -0.16 -6.20 -12.69
C ARG A 68 -0.05 -7.24 -11.58
N LYS A 69 1.13 -7.83 -11.36
CA LYS A 69 1.33 -8.88 -10.33
C LYS A 69 0.96 -8.39 -8.93
N HIS A 70 1.32 -7.15 -8.59
CA HIS A 70 1.03 -6.54 -7.30
C HIS A 70 -0.45 -6.20 -7.09
N ALA A 71 -1.24 -6.15 -8.16
CA ALA A 71 -2.68 -5.91 -8.05
C ALA A 71 -3.44 -7.18 -7.61
N ARG A 72 -2.81 -8.35 -7.73
CA ARG A 72 -3.38 -9.65 -7.35
C ARG A 72 -3.03 -9.97 -5.89
N GLY A 73 -3.97 -10.62 -5.19
CA GLY A 73 -3.79 -11.05 -3.80
C GLY A 73 -4.70 -10.34 -2.80
N ARG A 74 -4.51 -10.65 -1.51
CA ARG A 74 -5.30 -10.12 -0.41
C ARG A 74 -5.10 -8.61 -0.29
N LYS A 75 -6.17 -7.84 -0.40
CA LYS A 75 -6.13 -6.38 -0.22
C LYS A 75 -5.79 -6.06 1.24
N LYS A 76 -5.00 -5.01 1.44
CA LYS A 76 -4.73 -4.48 2.78
C LYS A 76 -6.04 -3.97 3.38
N LYS A 77 -6.22 -4.19 4.67
CA LYS A 77 -7.32 -3.56 5.43
C LYS A 77 -7.10 -2.05 5.45
N ASP A 78 -8.17 -1.28 5.37
CA ASP A 78 -8.07 0.18 5.47
C ASP A 78 -7.54 0.57 6.85
N ARG A 79 -6.43 1.32 6.87
CA ARG A 79 -5.82 1.79 8.11
C ARG A 79 -6.70 2.79 8.82
N GLY A 80 -7.42 3.63 8.07
CA GLY A 80 -8.33 4.63 8.63
C GLY A 80 -9.48 3.99 9.37
N GLU A 81 -10.16 3.03 8.75
CA GLU A 81 -11.23 2.26 9.40
C GLU A 81 -10.76 1.53 10.66
N LEU A 82 -9.56 0.92 10.63
CA LEU A 82 -9.00 0.25 11.80
C LEU A 82 -8.71 1.23 12.95
N CYS A 83 -8.20 2.42 12.64
CA CYS A 83 -8.00 3.47 13.64
C CYS A 83 -9.33 3.94 14.25
N LYS A 84 -10.41 4.02 13.48
CA LYS A 84 -11.75 4.37 14.00
C LYS A 84 -12.24 3.34 15.01
N ARG A 85 -12.17 2.05 14.68
CA ARG A 85 -12.54 0.96 15.61
C ARG A 85 -11.71 0.97 16.89
N LEU A 86 -10.42 1.27 16.78
CA LEU A 86 -9.54 1.41 17.94
C LEU A 86 -9.85 2.64 18.79
N ALA A 87 -10.38 3.71 18.18
CA ALA A 87 -10.82 4.91 18.88
C ALA A 87 -12.17 4.74 19.59
N GLU A 88 -12.95 3.71 19.27
CA GLU A 88 -14.21 3.37 19.95
C GLU A 88 -13.98 2.58 21.25
N VAL A 89 -12.86 1.84 21.37
CA VAL A 89 -12.50 1.11 22.59
C VAL A 89 -12.40 2.08 23.77
N ALA A 90 -12.97 1.76 24.94
CA ALA A 90 -12.89 2.63 26.10
C ALA A 90 -11.43 2.95 26.48
N VAL A 91 -11.15 4.18 26.93
CA VAL A 91 -9.77 4.61 27.21
C VAL A 91 -9.06 3.66 28.18
N ASN A 92 -9.80 3.11 29.16
CA ASN A 92 -9.28 2.17 30.15
C ASN A 92 -8.75 0.87 29.52
N ASP A 93 -9.39 0.38 28.46
CA ASP A 93 -9.03 -0.89 27.83
C ASP A 93 -7.93 -0.73 26.77
N ARG A 94 -7.47 0.50 26.49
CA ARG A 94 -6.43 0.79 25.48
C ARG A 94 -5.00 0.48 25.93
N GLU A 95 -4.80 0.09 27.17
CA GLU A 95 -3.46 -0.23 27.71
C GLU A 95 -2.93 -1.58 27.23
N ASN A 96 -3.78 -2.59 27.29
CA ASN A 96 -3.41 -3.96 27.01
C ASN A 96 -3.81 -4.31 25.57
N GLN A 97 -2.85 -4.76 24.76
CA GLN A 97 -3.14 -5.18 23.39
C GLN A 97 -4.18 -6.30 23.30
N ARG A 98 -4.28 -7.16 24.32
CA ARG A 98 -5.32 -8.19 24.40
C ARG A 98 -6.71 -7.57 24.59
N ALA A 99 -6.85 -6.66 25.56
CA ALA A 99 -8.11 -5.95 25.81
C ALA A 99 -8.52 -5.08 24.60
N VAL A 100 -7.55 -4.41 23.97
CA VAL A 100 -7.77 -3.69 22.70
C VAL A 100 -8.27 -4.63 21.61
N GLN A 101 -7.66 -5.81 21.48
CA GLN A 101 -8.06 -6.79 20.48
C GLN A 101 -9.48 -7.30 20.73
N GLU A 102 -9.83 -7.59 21.98
CA GLU A 102 -11.18 -8.01 22.37
C GLU A 102 -12.21 -6.90 22.10
N GLY A 103 -11.89 -5.65 22.45
CA GLY A 103 -12.79 -4.50 22.28
C GLY A 103 -12.94 -3.99 20.84
N SER A 104 -11.92 -4.16 19.98
CA SER A 104 -11.93 -3.64 18.60
C SER A 104 -12.07 -4.71 17.51
N GLY A 105 -11.88 -5.98 17.85
CA GLY A 105 -11.76 -7.08 16.89
C GLY A 105 -10.52 -6.99 15.99
N VAL A 106 -9.57 -6.09 16.31
CA VAL A 106 -8.32 -5.92 15.56
C VAL A 106 -7.22 -6.75 16.22
N SER A 107 -6.52 -7.57 15.43
CA SER A 107 -5.45 -8.41 15.98
C SER A 107 -4.32 -7.58 16.58
N SER A 108 -3.72 -8.07 17.67
CA SER A 108 -2.59 -7.43 18.36
C SER A 108 -1.43 -7.11 17.41
N TYR A 109 -1.14 -8.00 16.45
CA TYR A 109 -0.15 -7.77 15.40
C TYR A 109 -0.46 -6.50 14.59
N LEU A 110 -1.71 -6.32 14.18
CA LEU A 110 -2.10 -5.20 13.35
C LEU A 110 -2.10 -3.88 14.14
N VAL A 111 -2.45 -3.92 15.43
CA VAL A 111 -2.28 -2.77 16.35
C VAL A 111 -0.81 -2.36 16.44
N GLN A 112 0.11 -3.32 16.63
CA GLN A 112 1.56 -3.03 16.64
C GLN A 112 2.04 -2.45 15.31
N GLN A 113 1.55 -2.98 14.20
CA GLN A 113 1.91 -2.48 12.87
C GLN A 113 1.41 -1.06 12.63
N LEU A 114 0.20 -0.70 13.09
CA LEU A 114 -0.31 0.68 13.04
C LEU A 114 0.56 1.64 13.84
N ILE A 115 1.08 1.21 15.00
CA ILE A 115 2.03 2.02 15.79
C ILE A 115 3.34 2.20 15.02
N LYS A 116 3.88 1.14 14.42
CA LYS A 116 5.12 1.19 13.63
C LYS A 116 4.99 2.06 12.37
N GLU A 117 3.84 1.99 11.71
CA GLU A 117 3.50 2.79 10.53
C GLU A 117 3.16 4.26 10.90
N GLY A 118 3.05 4.60 12.19
CA GLY A 118 2.80 5.96 12.67
C GLY A 118 1.33 6.40 12.70
N PHE A 119 0.40 5.49 12.40
CA PHE A 119 -1.05 5.77 12.47
C PHE A 119 -1.57 5.87 13.91
N LEU A 120 -0.86 5.27 14.86
CA LEU A 120 -1.20 5.32 16.28
C LEU A 120 0.02 5.71 17.10
N ARG A 121 -0.18 6.53 18.13
CA ARG A 121 0.84 6.84 19.12
C ARG A 121 0.54 6.17 20.45
N ARG A 122 1.58 5.71 21.13
CA ARG A 122 1.48 5.32 22.54
C ARG A 122 1.42 6.59 23.38
N ALA A 123 0.30 6.80 24.07
CA ALA A 123 0.15 7.92 24.98
C ALA A 123 0.51 7.49 26.41
N LEU A 124 1.24 8.34 27.12
CA LEU A 124 1.44 8.19 28.56
C LEU A 124 0.17 8.64 29.27
N ARG A 125 -0.35 7.83 30.19
CA ARG A 125 -1.50 8.23 31.02
C ARG A 125 -1.15 9.23 32.09
N GLN A 126 -0.01 9.00 32.75
CA GLN A 126 0.41 9.82 33.87
C GLN A 126 1.49 10.78 33.41
N THR A 127 1.13 12.06 33.34
CA THR A 127 2.10 13.12 33.58
C THR A 127 2.32 13.16 35.09
N ARG A 128 3.57 13.10 35.56
CA ARG A 128 3.92 13.29 36.98
C ARG A 128 4.36 14.75 37.19
N PRO A 129 3.44 15.72 37.26
CA PRO A 129 3.82 17.09 37.53
C PRO A 129 4.36 17.18 38.96
N LEU A 130 5.45 17.92 39.13
CA LEU A 130 5.99 18.24 40.44
C LEU A 130 5.07 19.28 41.10
N LEU A 131 4.00 18.80 41.73
CA LEU A 131 3.02 19.63 42.41
C LEU A 131 3.42 19.82 43.88
N THR A 132 3.66 21.07 44.25
CA THR A 132 3.74 21.48 45.65
C THR A 132 2.33 21.46 46.28
N PRO A 133 2.21 21.47 47.62
CA PRO A 133 0.93 21.61 48.29
C PRO A 133 0.12 22.85 47.82
N SER A 134 0.80 23.97 47.56
CA SER A 134 0.16 25.20 47.06
C SER A 134 -0.42 25.03 45.65
N HIS A 135 0.27 24.32 44.76
CA HIS A 135 -0.26 24.00 43.42
C HIS A 135 -1.52 23.13 43.48
N ARG A 136 -1.57 22.17 44.41
CA ARG A 136 -2.76 21.31 44.61
C ARG A 136 -3.98 22.10 45.09
N LEU A 137 -3.79 22.95 46.10
CA LEU A 137 -4.84 23.84 46.62
C LEU A 137 -5.40 24.76 45.54
N ARG A 138 -4.53 25.37 44.72
CA ARG A 138 -4.95 26.24 43.62
C ARG A 138 -5.79 25.50 42.57
N ARG A 139 -5.40 24.27 42.22
CA ARG A 139 -6.15 23.43 41.28
C ARG A 139 -7.52 23.04 41.83
N LEU A 140 -7.59 22.67 43.11
CA LEU A 140 -8.87 22.34 43.75
C LEU A 140 -9.81 23.53 43.80
N ARG A 141 -9.31 24.73 44.15
CA ARG A 141 -10.10 25.96 44.12
C ARG A 141 -10.65 26.23 42.72
N PHE A 142 -9.81 26.15 41.69
CA PHE A 142 -10.24 26.33 40.30
C PHE A 142 -11.38 25.38 39.89
N CYS A 143 -11.32 24.11 40.30
CA CYS A 143 -12.38 23.12 40.04
C CYS A 143 -13.66 23.33 40.86
N MET A 144 -13.63 24.13 41.92
CA MET A 144 -14.83 24.48 42.70
C MET A 144 -15.45 25.82 42.26
N ASP A 145 -14.65 26.70 41.67
CA ASP A 145 -15.09 28.01 41.16
C ASP A 145 -15.73 27.94 39.76
N HIS A 146 -15.64 26.80 39.07
CA HIS A 146 -16.22 26.52 37.74
C HIS A 146 -17.04 25.23 37.79
#